data_AF-A0AAN0SIP7-F1
#
_entry.id   AF-A0AAN0SIP7-F1
#
_cell.length_a   1.000
_cell.length_b   1.000
_cell.length_c   1.000
_cell.angle_alpha   90.00
_cell.angle_beta   90.00
_cell.angle_gamma   90.00
#
_symmetry.space_group_name_H-M   'P 1'
#
loop_
_entity.id
_entity.type
_entity.pdbx_description
1 polymer ?
#
loop_
_entity_poly.entity_id
_entity_poly.type
_entity_poly.pdbx_seq_one_letter_code
_entity_poly.pdbx_strand_id
1 'polypeptide(L)'
;MKRLILFLLFLTVFFLNETFNVSDKLQYIFYRITFPFLKLRATAQDVILRLQNRVYPGDVYLGTSSVGNLFFVTGKGEGFFYILGEVEKGAIVLDPVEKRFLGIVVEKGPISKVMRVFSEDFVEKVRVENNRESVVGVVKGGHVPRLSIIEDIDVTGWKVYFESEKWNVAFKEYLFMGTVAGRDEEYFLLNVTRDIPDRVIVIGVVK
;
A
#
# COMPACT_ATOMS: atom_id res chain seq x y z
N MET A 1 -39.42 -9.97 2.20
CA MET A 1 -38.67 -10.63 3.28
C MET A 1 -37.30 -11.17 2.87
N LYS A 2 -37.17 -12.08 1.88
CA LYS A 2 -35.86 -12.65 1.49
C LYS A 2 -34.78 -11.61 1.13
N ARG A 3 -35.15 -10.56 0.39
CA ARG A 3 -34.23 -9.45 0.02
C ARG A 3 -33.79 -8.61 1.23
N LEU A 4 -34.68 -8.39 2.20
CA LEU A 4 -34.38 -7.67 3.43
C LEU A 4 -33.43 -8.47 4.32
N ILE A 5 -33.64 -9.78 4.40
CA ILE A 5 -32.77 -10.70 5.16
C ILE A 5 -31.38 -10.75 4.53
N LEU A 6 -31.29 -10.85 3.20
CA LEU A 6 -30.02 -10.78 2.45
C LEU A 6 -29.31 -9.43 2.65
N PHE A 7 -30.07 -8.33 2.65
CA PHE A 7 -29.53 -6.99 2.87
C PHE A 7 -29.04 -6.77 4.30
N LEU A 8 -29.77 -7.30 5.30
CA LEU A 8 -29.32 -7.31 6.69
C LEU A 8 -28.09 -8.19 6.87
N LEU A 9 -28.06 -9.39 6.28
CA LEU A 9 -26.87 -10.25 6.27
C LEU A 9 -25.67 -9.54 5.63
N PHE A 10 -25.91 -8.83 4.53
CA PHE A 10 -24.90 -8.00 3.89
C PHE A 10 -24.38 -6.90 4.84
N LEU A 11 -25.27 -6.15 5.49
CA LEU A 11 -24.90 -5.13 6.48
C LEU A 11 -24.12 -5.72 7.65
N THR A 12 -24.55 -6.86 8.19
CA THR A 12 -23.87 -7.52 9.30
C THR A 12 -22.47 -7.99 8.91
N VAL A 13 -22.33 -8.61 7.73
CA VAL A 13 -21.04 -9.05 7.19
C VAL A 13 -20.14 -7.84 6.88
N PHE A 14 -20.72 -6.76 6.34
CA PHE A 14 -20.03 -5.51 6.05
C PHE A 14 -19.45 -4.88 7.33
N PHE A 15 -20.27 -4.74 8.38
CA PHE A 15 -19.81 -4.24 9.67
C PHE A 15 -18.82 -5.19 10.35
N LEU A 16 -19.04 -6.50 10.29
CA LEU A 16 -18.10 -7.47 10.86
C LEU A 16 -16.73 -7.42 10.16
N ASN A 17 -16.70 -7.18 8.84
CA ASN A 17 -15.46 -7.05 8.07
C ASN A 17 -14.71 -5.73 8.35
N GLU A 18 -15.42 -4.64 8.67
CA GLU A 18 -14.78 -3.40 9.12
C GLU A 18 -14.30 -3.47 10.58
N THR A 19 -14.96 -4.25 11.43
CA THR A 19 -14.75 -4.15 12.89
C THR A 19 -13.86 -5.26 13.47
N PHE A 20 -13.72 -6.42 12.81
CA PHE A 20 -13.01 -7.56 13.39
C PHE A 20 -11.82 -8.02 12.56
N ASN A 21 -10.66 -8.16 13.23
CA ASN A 21 -9.59 -9.07 12.82
C ASN A 21 -10.16 -10.50 12.82
N VAL A 22 -10.73 -10.93 11.70
CA VAL A 22 -11.28 -12.28 11.53
C VAL A 22 -10.13 -13.27 11.70
N SER A 23 -10.28 -14.21 12.65
CA SER A 23 -9.32 -15.30 12.86
C SER A 23 -9.03 -16.03 11.54
N ASP A 24 -7.76 -16.34 11.28
CA ASP A 24 -7.27 -17.01 10.05
C ASP A 24 -8.10 -18.24 9.65
N LYS A 25 -8.65 -18.98 10.64
CA LYS A 25 -9.48 -20.18 10.41
C LYS A 25 -10.84 -19.88 9.77
N LEU A 26 -11.41 -18.70 10.02
CA LEU A 26 -12.73 -18.28 9.51
C LEU A 26 -12.62 -17.38 8.28
N GLN A 27 -11.40 -16.92 7.97
CA GLN A 27 -11.12 -16.01 6.88
C GLN A 27 -11.64 -16.54 5.54
N TYR A 28 -11.50 -17.85 5.28
CA TYR A 28 -12.00 -18.48 4.05
C TYR A 28 -13.52 -18.38 3.86
N ILE A 29 -14.28 -18.56 4.95
CA ILE A 29 -15.74 -18.52 4.93
C ILE A 29 -16.22 -17.08 4.76
N PHE A 30 -15.66 -16.16 5.55
CA PHE A 30 -15.94 -14.73 5.42
C PHE A 30 -15.62 -14.25 4.00
N TYR A 31 -14.47 -14.63 3.47
CA TYR A 31 -14.03 -14.30 2.13
C TYR A 31 -15.01 -14.74 1.04
N ARG A 32 -15.48 -16.00 1.08
CA ARG A 32 -16.49 -16.48 0.11
C ARG A 32 -17.77 -15.67 0.14
N ILE A 33 -18.18 -15.18 1.31
CA ILE A 33 -19.40 -14.40 1.48
C ILE A 33 -19.19 -12.94 1.04
N THR A 34 -18.05 -12.32 1.40
CA THR A 34 -17.77 -10.90 1.13
C THR A 34 -17.31 -10.64 -0.31
N PHE A 35 -16.60 -11.58 -0.94
CA PHE A 35 -15.97 -11.39 -2.24
C PHE A 35 -16.91 -10.92 -3.36
N PRO A 36 -18.11 -11.50 -3.56
CA PRO A 36 -19.04 -11.02 -4.58
C PRO A 36 -19.42 -9.55 -4.40
N PHE A 37 -19.56 -9.10 -3.15
CA PHE A 37 -19.92 -7.72 -2.84
C PHE A 37 -18.75 -6.76 -3.02
N LEU A 38 -17.53 -7.17 -2.63
CA LEU A 38 -16.31 -6.40 -2.89
C LEU A 38 -16.10 -6.20 -4.40
N LYS A 39 -16.31 -7.26 -5.20
CA LYS A 39 -16.23 -7.21 -6.66
C LYS A 39 -17.31 -6.30 -7.27
N LEU A 40 -18.54 -6.36 -6.75
CA LEU A 40 -19.64 -5.48 -7.19
C LEU A 40 -19.32 -4.01 -6.89
N ARG A 41 -18.83 -3.70 -5.68
CA ARG A 41 -18.40 -2.35 -5.28
C ARG A 41 -17.32 -1.82 -6.23
N ALA A 42 -16.32 -2.65 -6.51
CA ALA A 42 -15.24 -2.31 -7.43
C ALA A 42 -15.80 -1.95 -8.83
N THR A 43 -16.65 -2.81 -9.38
CA THR A 43 -17.25 -2.59 -10.71
C THR A 43 -18.13 -1.33 -10.75
N ALA A 44 -18.93 -1.09 -9.72
CA ALA A 44 -19.78 0.09 -9.64
C ALA A 44 -18.95 1.39 -9.58
N GLN A 45 -17.88 1.41 -8.78
CA GLN A 45 -16.97 2.56 -8.72
C GLN A 45 -16.24 2.78 -10.04
N ASP A 46 -15.85 1.73 -10.77
CA ASP A 46 -15.26 1.86 -12.11
C ASP A 46 -16.22 2.54 -13.10
N VAL A 47 -17.49 2.14 -13.09
CA VAL A 47 -18.52 2.75 -13.94
C VAL A 47 -18.72 4.22 -13.57
N ILE A 48 -18.78 4.56 -12.29
CA ILE A 48 -18.93 5.94 -11.83
C ILE A 48 -17.77 6.83 -12.28
N LEU A 49 -16.52 6.35 -12.18
CA LEU A 49 -15.36 7.12 -12.60
C LEU A 49 -15.30 7.33 -14.11
N ARG A 50 -15.67 6.29 -14.89
CA ARG A 50 -15.81 6.40 -16.35
C ARG A 50 -16.87 7.43 -16.74
N LEU A 51 -17.99 7.49 -16.01
CA LEU A 51 -19.04 8.48 -16.22
C LEU A 51 -18.59 9.90 -15.82
N GLN A 52 -17.70 10.03 -14.83
CA GLN A 52 -17.17 11.32 -14.38
C GLN A 52 -16.02 11.86 -15.25
N ASN A 53 -15.60 11.15 -16.31
CA ASN A 53 -14.50 11.56 -17.21
C ASN A 53 -13.19 11.93 -16.46
N ARG A 54 -12.95 11.33 -15.29
CA ARG A 54 -11.66 11.49 -14.60
C ARG A 54 -10.64 10.56 -15.26
N VAL A 55 -9.50 11.11 -15.67
CA VAL A 55 -8.35 10.35 -16.19
C VAL A 55 -8.06 9.19 -15.25
N TYR A 56 -7.97 7.96 -15.78
CA TYR A 56 -7.64 6.76 -15.02
C TYR A 56 -6.26 6.95 -14.39
N PRO A 57 -6.13 7.09 -13.06
CA PRO A 57 -4.85 7.43 -12.44
C PRO A 57 -3.98 6.18 -12.19
N GLY A 58 -4.26 5.06 -12.86
CA GLY A 58 -3.66 3.75 -12.58
C GLY A 58 -2.60 3.28 -13.58
N ASP A 59 -2.50 3.93 -14.74
CA ASP A 59 -1.55 3.52 -15.78
C ASP A 59 -0.18 4.12 -15.48
N VAL A 60 0.72 3.26 -15.00
CA VAL A 60 2.14 3.60 -14.84
C VAL A 60 2.89 2.99 -16.01
N TYR A 61 3.50 3.86 -16.82
CA TYR A 61 4.22 3.45 -18.02
C TYR A 61 5.73 3.37 -17.78
N LEU A 62 6.33 2.29 -18.28
CA LEU A 62 7.77 2.16 -18.49
C LEU A 62 8.03 2.18 -20.00
N GLY A 63 8.48 3.32 -20.53
CA GLY A 63 8.55 3.52 -21.97
C GLY A 63 7.15 3.47 -22.59
N THR A 64 6.88 2.47 -23.44
CA THR A 64 5.57 2.25 -24.08
C THR A 64 4.70 1.18 -23.39
N SER A 65 5.22 0.49 -22.38
CA SER A 65 4.53 -0.61 -21.71
C SER A 65 3.90 -0.16 -20.39
N SER A 66 2.62 -0.48 -20.16
CA SER A 66 2.02 -0.33 -18.83
C SER A 66 2.56 -1.41 -17.89
N VAL A 67 3.12 -0.99 -16.76
CA VAL A 67 3.69 -1.86 -15.71
C VAL A 67 2.94 -1.74 -14.38
N GLY A 68 1.94 -0.86 -14.33
CA GLY A 68 1.06 -0.64 -13.19
C GLY A 68 -0.35 -1.10 -13.48
N ASN A 69 -0.99 -1.74 -12.51
CA ASN A 69 -2.41 -2.05 -12.54
C ASN A 69 -3.09 -1.44 -11.31
N LEU A 70 -4.35 -1.02 -11.46
CA LEU A 70 -5.11 -0.39 -10.38
C LEU A 70 -5.92 -1.45 -9.62
N PHE A 71 -5.78 -1.45 -8.29
CA PHE A 71 -6.47 -2.38 -7.40
C PHE A 71 -7.25 -1.62 -6.33
N PHE A 72 -8.38 -2.19 -5.90
CA PHE A 72 -9.21 -1.60 -4.85
C PHE A 72 -8.71 -2.01 -3.48
N VAL A 73 -8.69 -1.04 -2.56
CA VAL A 73 -8.44 -1.32 -1.14
C VAL A 73 -9.73 -1.84 -0.50
N THR A 74 -9.64 -3.00 0.14
CA THR A 74 -10.80 -3.74 0.71
C THR A 74 -10.86 -3.67 2.23
N GLY A 75 -9.74 -3.33 2.88
CA GLY A 75 -9.62 -3.20 4.33
C GLY A 75 -8.29 -2.55 4.71
N LYS A 76 -8.26 -1.88 5.87
CA LYS A 76 -7.08 -1.18 6.39
C LYS A 76 -6.83 -1.62 7.84
N GLY A 77 -5.58 -1.91 8.17
CA GLY A 77 -5.08 -2.08 9.53
C GLY A 77 -3.91 -1.12 9.79
N GLU A 78 -3.35 -1.15 11.00
CA GLU A 78 -2.26 -0.22 11.36
C GLU A 78 -0.99 -0.49 10.53
N GLY A 79 -0.51 -1.74 10.49
CA GLY A 79 0.69 -2.15 9.74
C GLY A 79 0.43 -2.69 8.33
N PHE A 80 -0.82 -2.94 7.97
CA PHE A 80 -1.18 -3.63 6.73
C PHE A 80 -2.43 -3.05 6.08
N PHE A 81 -2.62 -3.29 4.80
CA PHE A 81 -3.91 -3.12 4.13
C PHE A 81 -4.10 -4.21 3.07
N TYR A 82 -5.31 -4.29 2.54
CA TYR A 82 -5.73 -5.40 1.70
C TYR A 82 -6.23 -4.91 0.36
N ILE A 83 -5.81 -5.55 -0.73
CA ILE A 83 -6.19 -5.18 -2.10
C ILE A 83 -6.96 -6.30 -2.80
N LEU A 84 -7.99 -5.95 -3.56
CA LEU A 84 -8.83 -6.92 -4.27
C LEU A 84 -8.14 -7.41 -5.55
N GLY A 85 -7.59 -8.62 -5.53
CA GLY A 85 -6.96 -9.25 -6.68
C GLY A 85 -5.73 -10.07 -6.29
N GLU A 86 -5.40 -11.06 -7.12
CA GLU A 86 -4.23 -11.90 -6.94
C GLU A 86 -2.98 -11.17 -7.44
N VAL A 87 -2.24 -10.60 -6.48
CA VAL A 87 -1.01 -9.87 -6.76
C VAL A 87 0.18 -10.63 -6.19
N GLU A 88 1.25 -10.72 -6.98
CA GLU A 88 2.49 -11.41 -6.60
C GLU A 88 3.17 -10.78 -5.38
N LYS A 89 3.75 -11.65 -4.54
CA LYS A 89 4.55 -11.22 -3.39
C LYS A 89 5.78 -10.43 -3.86
N GLY A 90 6.10 -9.36 -3.16
CA GLY A 90 7.18 -8.43 -3.50
C GLY A 90 6.78 -7.35 -4.50
N ALA A 91 5.53 -7.33 -4.98
CA ALA A 91 5.02 -6.22 -5.78
C ALA A 91 4.95 -4.94 -4.94
N ILE A 92 5.32 -3.81 -5.54
CA ILE A 92 5.30 -2.50 -4.91
C ILE A 92 3.92 -1.88 -5.08
N VAL A 93 3.41 -1.26 -4.03
CA VAL A 93 2.11 -0.61 -4.03
C VAL A 93 2.28 0.88 -3.85
N LEU A 94 1.66 1.66 -4.72
CA LEU A 94 1.78 3.11 -4.79
C LEU A 94 0.42 3.81 -4.70
N ASP A 95 0.47 5.05 -4.24
CA ASP A 95 -0.64 6.00 -4.32
C ASP A 95 -0.81 6.47 -5.77
N PRO A 96 -2.02 6.39 -6.36
CA PRO A 96 -2.24 6.77 -7.74
C PRO A 96 -2.21 8.29 -7.98
N VAL A 97 -2.47 9.09 -6.94
CA VAL A 97 -2.52 10.55 -7.04
C VAL A 97 -1.18 11.14 -6.64
N GLU A 98 -0.74 10.80 -5.43
CA GLU A 98 0.49 11.34 -4.84
C GLU A 98 1.74 10.65 -5.36
N LYS A 99 1.60 9.56 -6.13
CA LYS A 99 2.71 8.81 -6.74
C LYS A 99 3.78 8.46 -5.71
N ARG A 100 3.36 7.97 -4.55
CA ARG A 100 4.24 7.66 -3.41
C ARG A 100 4.13 6.21 -3.00
N PHE A 101 5.15 5.70 -2.32
CA PHE A 101 5.18 4.35 -1.79
C PHE A 101 4.16 4.16 -0.65
N LEU A 102 3.35 3.11 -0.75
CA LEU A 102 2.37 2.73 0.26
C LEU A 102 2.73 1.41 0.97
N GLY A 103 3.46 0.53 0.30
CA GLY A 103 3.86 -0.75 0.88
C GLY A 103 4.28 -1.80 -0.14
N ILE A 104 4.47 -3.03 0.34
CA ILE A 104 4.89 -4.19 -0.44
C ILE A 104 3.89 -5.31 -0.23
N VAL A 105 3.50 -6.01 -1.29
CA VAL A 105 2.66 -7.20 -1.19
C VAL A 105 3.45 -8.31 -0.49
N VAL A 106 2.95 -8.80 0.65
CA VAL A 106 3.59 -9.85 1.45
C VAL A 106 2.90 -11.21 1.35
N GLU A 107 1.62 -11.21 0.96
CA GLU A 107 0.81 -12.41 0.81
C GLU A 107 -0.05 -12.31 -0.46
N LYS A 108 0.07 -13.33 -1.32
CA LYS A 108 -0.76 -13.48 -2.51
C LYS A 108 -2.04 -14.20 -2.14
N GLY A 109 -3.16 -13.63 -2.54
CA GLY A 109 -4.46 -14.26 -2.46
C GLY A 109 -5.44 -13.46 -3.28
N PRO A 110 -6.69 -13.92 -3.44
CA PRO A 110 -7.67 -13.15 -4.19
C PRO A 110 -8.10 -11.85 -3.46
N ILE A 111 -7.72 -11.71 -2.19
CA ILE A 111 -7.40 -10.42 -1.57
C ILE A 111 -5.94 -10.48 -1.11
N SER A 112 -5.04 -9.79 -1.82
CA SER A 112 -3.63 -9.75 -1.45
C SER A 112 -3.39 -8.81 -0.25
N LYS A 113 -2.45 -9.20 0.62
CA LYS A 113 -2.06 -8.43 1.81
C LYS A 113 -0.84 -7.57 1.50
N VAL A 114 -0.92 -6.30 1.82
CA VAL A 114 0.15 -5.31 1.64
C VAL A 114 0.68 -4.88 2.99
N MET A 115 1.98 -5.05 3.21
CA MET A 115 2.70 -4.57 4.39
C MET A 115 3.12 -3.12 4.19
N ARG A 116 2.83 -2.29 5.19
CA ARG A 116 3.20 -0.87 5.24
C ARG A 116 4.44 -0.69 6.10
N VAL A 117 5.03 0.50 5.99
CA VAL A 117 6.11 0.95 6.88
C VAL A 117 5.72 0.96 8.36
N PHE A 118 4.43 0.95 8.69
CA PHE A 118 3.96 0.94 10.08
C PHE A 118 3.91 -0.47 10.71
N SER A 119 4.17 -1.53 9.94
CA SER A 119 4.28 -2.88 10.47
C SER A 119 5.58 -3.05 11.27
N GLU A 120 5.52 -3.76 12.40
CA GLU A 120 6.73 -4.12 13.17
C GLU A 120 7.66 -5.05 12.39
N ASP A 121 7.11 -5.83 11.46
CA ASP A 121 7.84 -6.74 10.58
C ASP A 121 8.51 -6.02 9.39
N PHE A 122 8.24 -4.73 9.20
CA PHE A 122 8.80 -3.98 8.08
C PHE A 122 10.27 -3.62 8.36
N VAL A 123 11.20 -4.20 7.60
CA VAL A 123 12.62 -3.84 7.65
C VAL A 123 13.13 -3.80 6.23
N GLU A 124 13.43 -2.60 5.73
CA GLU A 124 13.76 -2.40 4.33
C GLU A 124 14.90 -1.42 4.13
N LYS A 125 15.70 -1.67 3.09
CA LYS A 125 16.73 -0.74 2.64
C LYS A 125 16.07 0.49 2.02
N VAL A 126 16.59 1.65 2.34
CA VAL A 126 16.12 2.92 1.80
C VAL A 126 17.28 3.78 1.34
N ARG A 127 16.94 4.76 0.53
CA ARG A 127 17.83 5.81 0.10
C ARG A 127 17.30 7.14 0.62
N VAL A 128 18.19 7.89 1.24
CA VAL A 128 17.87 9.15 1.90
C VAL A 128 18.63 10.24 1.16
N GLU A 129 17.92 11.21 0.60
CA GLU A 129 18.56 12.23 -0.22
C GLU A 129 18.01 13.63 0.05
N ASN A 130 18.87 14.60 -0.21
CA ASN A 130 18.51 15.99 -0.44
C ASN A 130 18.91 16.37 -1.88
N ASN A 131 18.92 17.67 -2.20
CA ASN A 131 19.25 18.15 -3.55
C ASN A 131 20.73 18.00 -3.94
N ARG A 132 21.61 17.56 -3.03
CA ARG A 132 23.08 17.57 -3.20
C ARG A 132 23.72 16.22 -2.88
N GLU A 133 23.18 15.50 -1.91
CA GLU A 133 23.75 14.30 -1.31
C GLU A 133 22.70 13.21 -1.22
N SER A 134 23.15 11.96 -1.32
CA SER A 134 22.33 10.76 -1.18
C SER A 134 23.10 9.74 -0.37
N VAL A 135 22.46 9.19 0.64
CA VAL A 135 23.01 8.17 1.54
C VAL A 135 22.08 6.96 1.60
N VAL A 136 22.60 5.83 2.05
CA VAL A 136 21.84 4.60 2.20
C VAL A 136 21.54 4.36 3.68
N GLY A 137 20.30 3.93 3.95
CA GLY A 137 19.87 3.58 5.30
C GLY A 137 18.99 2.34 5.33
N VAL A 138 18.53 2.00 6.52
CA VAL A 138 17.57 0.94 6.78
C VAL A 138 16.41 1.52 7.58
N VAL A 139 15.19 1.30 7.10
CA VAL A 139 13.97 1.65 7.83
C VAL A 139 13.44 0.42 8.54
N LYS A 140 13.27 0.55 9.86
CA LYS A 140 12.49 -0.36 10.67
C LYS A 140 11.13 0.26 10.94
N GLY A 141 10.09 -0.50 10.65
CA GLY A 141 8.72 -0.07 10.84
C GLY A 141 8.24 -0.13 12.28
N GLY A 142 6.97 0.17 12.46
CA GLY A 142 6.28 0.27 13.74
C GLY A 142 5.43 1.53 13.84
N HIS A 143 4.89 1.81 15.03
CA HIS A 143 4.00 2.96 15.23
C HIS A 143 4.65 4.30 14.82
N VAL A 144 5.96 4.43 15.08
CA VAL A 144 6.82 5.49 14.58
C VAL A 144 7.99 4.84 13.85
N PRO A 145 8.02 4.85 12.51
CA PRO A 145 9.11 4.23 11.77
C PRO A 145 10.45 4.89 12.06
N ARG A 146 11.47 4.06 12.24
CA ARG A 146 12.83 4.46 12.60
C ARG A 146 13.76 4.22 11.43
N LEU A 147 14.62 5.18 11.16
CA LEU A 147 15.64 5.14 10.13
C LEU A 147 17.02 5.06 10.81
N SER A 148 17.81 4.08 10.41
CA SER A 148 19.22 3.98 10.76
C SER A 148 20.06 4.25 9.51
N ILE A 149 21.09 5.08 9.67
CA ILE A 149 22.06 5.40 8.62
C ILE A 149 23.44 5.04 9.16
N ILE A 150 24.25 4.42 8.32
CA ILE A 150 25.60 3.95 8.70
C ILE A 150 26.59 5.12 8.77
N GLU A 151 26.38 6.12 7.90
CA GLU A 151 27.19 7.32 7.81
C GLU A 151 26.83 8.32 8.93
N ASP A 152 27.84 8.94 9.52
CA ASP A 152 27.67 9.95 10.58
C ASP A 152 27.30 11.31 9.97
N ILE A 153 26.08 11.39 9.44
CA ILE A 153 25.51 12.59 8.79
C ILE A 153 24.12 12.85 9.38
N ASP A 154 23.84 14.12 9.70
CA ASP A 154 22.48 14.55 10.05
C ASP A 154 21.64 14.73 8.79
N VAL A 155 20.65 13.85 8.63
CA VAL A 155 19.74 13.82 7.49
C VAL A 155 18.36 14.42 7.80
N THR A 156 18.24 15.18 8.88
CA THR A 156 16.96 15.80 9.26
C THR A 156 16.41 16.66 8.11
N GLY A 157 15.12 16.48 7.77
CA GLY A 157 14.46 17.13 6.65
C GLY A 157 14.71 16.50 5.28
N TRP A 158 15.55 15.47 5.18
CA TRP A 158 15.82 14.79 3.91
C TRP A 158 14.67 13.85 3.54
N LYS A 159 14.55 13.57 2.24
CA LYS A 159 13.51 12.69 1.70
C LYS A 159 13.99 11.25 1.71
N VAL A 160 13.10 10.34 2.09
CA VAL A 160 13.37 8.91 2.18
C VAL A 160 12.60 8.18 1.09
N TYR A 161 13.31 7.34 0.34
CA TYR A 161 12.79 6.57 -0.78
C TYR A 161 13.06 5.09 -0.54
N PHE A 162 12.08 4.26 -0.84
CA PHE A 162 12.23 2.81 -0.82
C PHE A 162 13.28 2.38 -1.86
N GLU A 163 14.22 1.51 -1.48
CA GLU A 163 15.30 1.06 -2.35
C GLU A 163 14.96 -0.34 -2.90
N SER A 164 14.66 -0.42 -4.19
CA SER A 164 14.40 -1.68 -4.91
C SER A 164 15.31 -1.84 -6.12
N GLU A 165 16.16 -2.87 -6.13
CA GLU A 165 17.06 -3.17 -7.25
C GLU A 165 16.33 -3.24 -8.60
N LYS A 166 15.10 -3.77 -8.59
CA LYS A 166 14.29 -3.94 -9.81
C LYS A 166 13.66 -2.65 -10.31
N TRP A 167 13.27 -1.74 -9.42
CA TRP A 167 12.38 -0.62 -9.77
C TRP A 167 13.03 0.76 -9.62
N ASN A 168 14.21 0.84 -8.99
CA ASN A 168 14.91 2.11 -8.74
C ASN A 168 15.24 2.89 -10.00
N VAL A 169 15.55 2.22 -11.11
CA VAL A 169 15.89 2.90 -12.37
C VAL A 169 14.66 3.58 -13.00
N ALA A 170 13.49 2.97 -12.82
CA ALA A 170 12.25 3.34 -13.49
C ALA A 170 11.36 4.27 -12.66
N PHE A 171 11.34 4.05 -11.35
CA PHE A 171 10.33 4.60 -10.44
C PHE A 171 10.96 5.32 -9.25
N LYS A 172 12.23 5.73 -9.34
CA LYS A 172 12.98 6.38 -8.25
C LYS A 172 12.16 7.42 -7.48
N GLU A 173 11.49 8.31 -8.21
CA GLU A 173 10.69 9.40 -7.63
C GLU A 173 9.37 8.92 -7.02
N TYR A 174 8.83 7.82 -7.54
CA TYR A 174 7.58 7.23 -7.10
C TYR A 174 7.71 6.39 -5.82
N LEU A 175 8.95 6.04 -5.47
CA LEU A 175 9.27 5.26 -4.28
C LEU A 175 9.39 6.11 -3.01
N PHE A 176 8.94 7.37 -3.06
CA PHE A 176 8.96 8.26 -1.90
C PHE A 176 8.14 7.68 -0.74
N MET A 177 8.77 7.52 0.41
CA MET A 177 8.14 7.00 1.63
C MET A 177 7.73 8.11 2.59
N GLY A 178 8.58 9.14 2.73
CA GLY A 178 8.36 10.20 3.70
C GLY A 178 9.60 11.07 3.90
N THR A 179 9.57 11.89 4.95
CA THR A 179 10.64 12.83 5.27
C THR A 179 11.18 12.56 6.66
N VAL A 180 12.49 12.72 6.85
CA VAL A 180 13.10 12.62 8.17
C VAL A 180 12.64 13.79 9.04
N ALA A 181 11.95 13.49 10.13
CA ALA A 181 11.34 14.49 11.01
C ALA A 181 12.31 15.02 12.08
N GLY A 182 13.24 14.19 12.52
CA GLY A 182 14.19 14.50 13.57
C GLY A 182 14.95 13.24 14.01
N ARG A 183 15.63 13.35 15.15
CA ARG A 183 16.46 12.28 15.72
C ARG A 183 16.01 11.93 17.13
N ASP A 184 15.97 10.65 17.44
CA ASP A 184 15.72 10.06 18.74
C ASP A 184 16.88 9.12 19.07
N GLU A 185 17.78 9.57 19.95
CA GLU A 185 19.01 8.88 20.31
C GLU A 185 19.85 8.45 19.07
N GLU A 186 19.87 7.14 18.81
CA GLU A 186 20.64 6.50 17.73
C GLU A 186 19.88 6.44 16.39
N TYR A 187 18.59 6.80 16.37
CA TYR A 187 17.73 6.63 15.21
C TYR A 187 17.16 7.96 14.73
N PHE A 188 16.89 8.04 13.43
CA PHE A 188 16.09 9.12 12.86
C PHE A 188 14.62 8.70 12.84
N LEU A 189 13.72 9.63 13.15
CA LEU A 189 12.28 9.41 13.10
C LEU A 189 11.75 9.82 11.73
N LEU A 190 10.89 8.98 11.14
CA LEU A 190 10.27 9.25 9.85
C LEU A 190 8.85 9.78 9.99
N ASN A 191 8.58 10.90 9.33
CA ASN A 191 7.23 11.37 9.09
C ASN A 191 6.70 10.72 7.81
N VAL A 192 5.77 9.79 7.98
CA VAL A 192 5.11 9.08 6.88
C VAL A 192 3.60 9.27 6.97
N THR A 193 2.98 9.61 5.84
CA THR A 193 1.53 9.78 5.76
C THR A 193 0.81 8.43 5.94
N ARG A 194 -0.10 8.40 6.92
CA ARG A 194 -0.92 7.22 7.26
C ARG A 194 -2.10 6.98 6.32
N ASP A 195 -2.50 7.99 5.55
CA ASP A 195 -3.63 7.87 4.64
C ASP A 195 -3.39 6.81 3.54
N ILE A 196 -4.46 6.10 3.20
CA ILE A 196 -4.50 5.08 2.15
C ILE A 196 -5.69 5.42 1.24
N PRO A 197 -5.47 5.66 -0.06
CA PRO A 197 -6.56 5.89 -1.00
C PRO A 197 -7.43 4.63 -1.18
N ASP A 198 -8.66 4.81 -1.67
CA ASP A 198 -9.58 3.69 -1.96
C ASP A 198 -9.07 2.75 -3.07
N ARG A 199 -8.11 3.23 -3.87
CA ARG A 199 -7.46 2.49 -4.94
C ARG A 199 -5.97 2.76 -4.94
N VAL A 200 -5.21 1.76 -5.32
CA VAL A 200 -3.76 1.80 -5.35
C VAL A 200 -3.24 1.28 -6.67
N ILE A 201 -2.09 1.77 -7.09
CA ILE A 201 -1.35 1.19 -8.21
C ILE A 201 -0.46 0.10 -7.66
N VAL A 202 -0.44 -1.06 -8.30
CA VAL A 202 0.55 -2.09 -8.03
C VAL A 202 1.50 -2.20 -9.20
N ILE A 203 2.80 -2.07 -8.91
CA ILE A 203 3.92 -2.27 -9.82
C ILE A 203 4.61 -3.59 -9.47
N GLY A 204 4.43 -4.58 -10.34
CA GLY A 204 4.83 -5.95 -10.08
C GLY A 204 4.11 -6.86 -11.05
N VAL A 205 4.88 -7.68 -11.77
CA VAL A 205 4.44 -8.48 -12.92
C VAL A 205 3.13 -9.20 -12.61
N VAL A 206 2.05 -8.83 -13.29
CA VAL A 206 0.95 -9.75 -13.56
C VAL A 206 1.47 -10.67 -14.66
N LYS A 207 1.80 -11.90 -14.32
CA LYS A 207 1.95 -12.96 -15.33
C LYS A 207 0.58 -13.49 -15.69
#